data_AF-A0AAU1N155-F1
#
_entry.id   AF-A0AAU1N155-F1
#
_cell.length_a   1.000
_cell.length_b   1.000
_cell.length_c   1.000
_cell.angle_alpha   90.00
_cell.angle_beta   90.00
_cell.angle_gamma   90.00
#
_symmetry.space_group_name_H-M   'P 1'
#
loop_
_entity.id
_entity.type
_entity.pdbx_description
1 polymer ?
#
loop_
_entity_poly.entity_id
_entity_poly.type
_entity_poly.pdbx_seq_one_letter_code
_entity_poly.pdbx_strand_id
1 'polypeptide(L)' 'MPVLVSWSAISRATRYDIHYTNKGSQYTDKNVDTIHSTGNTSYTITGPYSGDEICVSVRAANKYGASAWAETWCTTVPY' A
#
# COMPACT_ATOMS: atom_id res chain seq x y z
N MET A 1 2.98 13.41 -5.00
CA MET A 1 4.33 12.86 -4.75
C MET A 1 4.23 11.34 -4.69
N PRO A 2 5.12 10.58 -5.35
CA PRO A 2 5.09 9.13 -5.23
C PRO A 2 5.48 8.70 -3.81
N VAL A 3 4.76 7.73 -3.26
CA VAL A 3 5.07 7.12 -1.96
C VAL A 3 5.66 5.74 -2.18
N LEU A 4 6.89 5.53 -1.74
CA LEU A 4 7.55 4.23 -1.80
C LEU A 4 7.20 3.42 -0.55
N VAL A 5 6.52 2.30 -0.76
CA VAL A 5 6.23 1.31 0.28
C VAL A 5 7.22 0.17 0.11
N SER A 6 7.88 -0.25 1.20
CA SER A 6 8.81 -1.37 1.19
C SER A 6 8.61 -2.24 2.42
N TRP A 7 8.85 -3.55 2.28
CA TRP A 7 8.67 -4.52 3.35
C TRP A 7 9.73 -5.62 3.25
N SER A 8 9.85 -6.40 4.33
CA SER A 8 10.77 -7.54 4.37
C SER A 8 10.22 -8.73 3.57
N ALA A 9 11.12 -9.44 2.88
CA ALA A 9 10.74 -10.66 2.16
C ALA A 9 10.25 -11.74 3.12
N ILE A 10 9.09 -12.32 2.83
CA ILE A 10 8.54 -13.46 3.56
C ILE A 10 8.87 -14.75 2.81
N SER A 11 9.41 -15.74 3.52
CA SER A 11 9.74 -17.04 2.94
C SER A 11 8.49 -17.70 2.34
N ARG A 12 8.62 -18.27 1.13
CA ARG A 12 7.55 -18.91 0.35
C ARG A 12 6.46 -17.97 -0.17
N ALA A 13 6.60 -16.64 -0.03
CA ALA A 13 5.75 -15.69 -0.73
C ALA A 13 6.16 -15.61 -2.21
N THR A 14 5.19 -15.70 -3.12
CA THR A 14 5.43 -15.53 -4.56
C THR A 14 4.87 -14.22 -5.08
N ARG A 15 4.00 -13.57 -4.31
CA ARG A 15 3.47 -12.23 -4.55
C ARG A 15 3.16 -11.55 -3.22
N TYR A 16 2.99 -10.25 -3.28
CA TYR A 16 2.49 -9.42 -2.19
C TYR A 16 1.29 -8.62 -2.70
N ASP A 17 0.23 -8.59 -1.89
CA ASP A 17 -0.89 -7.68 -2.12
C ASP A 17 -0.73 -6.48 -1.20
N ILE A 18 -1.01 -5.29 -1.72
CA ILE A 18 -0.88 -3.99 -1.06
C ILE A 18 -2.26 -3.36 -1.08
N HIS A 19 -2.88 -3.30 0.09
CA HIS A 19 -4.11 -2.55 0.29
C HIS A 19 -3.74 -1.10 0.53
N TYR A 20 -4.24 -0.22 -0.33
CA TYR A 20 -4.00 1.21 -0.28
C TYR A 20 -5.32 1.93 -0.13
N THR A 21 -5.40 2.81 0.85
CA THR A 21 -6.50 3.75 0.98
C THR A 21 -5.99 5.19 1.02
N ASN A 22 -6.77 6.10 0.45
CA ASN A 22 -6.51 7.54 0.52
C ASN A 22 -7.81 8.25 0.89
N LYS A 23 -7.82 8.92 2.05
CA LYS A 23 -8.95 9.76 2.44
C LYS A 23 -9.03 11.05 1.61
N GLY A 24 -7.96 11.34 0.88
CA GLY A 24 -7.76 12.52 0.06
C GLY A 24 -7.46 13.75 0.91
N SER A 25 -7.20 14.84 0.23
CA SER A 25 -7.08 16.18 0.78
C SER A 25 -8.12 17.09 0.13
N GLN A 26 -7.96 18.39 0.29
CA GLN A 26 -8.78 19.39 -0.42
C GLN A 26 -8.52 19.41 -1.95
N TYR A 27 -7.50 18.71 -2.45
CA TYR A 27 -7.06 18.77 -3.85
C TYR A 27 -7.04 17.41 -4.58
N THR A 28 -7.49 16.33 -3.94
CA THR A 28 -7.33 14.96 -4.45
C THR A 28 -8.60 14.13 -4.30
N ASP A 29 -8.63 12.99 -4.99
CA ASP A 29 -9.71 12.03 -4.89
C ASP A 29 -9.81 11.49 -3.45
N LYS A 30 -11.02 11.59 -2.91
CA LYS A 30 -11.34 11.15 -1.56
C LYS A 30 -11.90 9.73 -1.57
N ASN A 31 -11.57 8.96 -0.54
CA ASN A 31 -12.05 7.59 -0.32
C ASN A 31 -11.57 6.61 -1.39
N VAL A 32 -10.31 6.72 -1.81
CA VAL A 32 -9.65 5.68 -2.59
C VAL A 32 -9.51 4.44 -1.71
N ASP A 33 -9.87 3.28 -2.25
CA ASP A 33 -9.64 1.96 -1.66
C ASP A 33 -9.31 0.99 -2.80
N THR A 34 -8.03 0.61 -2.91
CA THR A 34 -7.53 -0.25 -3.98
C THR A 34 -6.57 -1.31 -3.44
N ILE A 35 -6.51 -2.44 -4.15
CA ILE A 35 -5.52 -3.49 -3.90
C ILE A 35 -4.63 -3.61 -5.12
N HIS A 36 -3.33 -3.45 -4.90
CA HIS A 36 -2.29 -3.70 -5.90
C HIS A 36 -1.58 -5.01 -5.59
N SER A 37 -1.01 -5.66 -6.60
CA SER A 37 -0.19 -6.87 -6.41
C SER A 37 1.14 -6.73 -7.11
N THR A 38 2.22 -7.19 -6.46
CA THR A 38 3.56 -7.22 -7.05
C THR A 38 4.34 -8.46 -6.60
N GLY A 39 5.29 -8.92 -7.44
CA GLY A 39 6.27 -9.94 -7.06
C GLY A 39 7.46 -9.38 -6.28
N ASN A 40 7.62 -8.05 -6.24
CA ASN A 40 8.72 -7.38 -5.57
C ASN A 40 8.39 -7.11 -4.09
N THR A 41 9.41 -6.77 -3.31
CA THR A 41 9.29 -6.37 -1.89
C THR A 41 9.10 -4.86 -1.70
N SER A 42 8.72 -4.18 -2.77
CA SER A 42 8.45 -2.75 -2.78
C SER A 42 7.42 -2.39 -3.84
N TYR A 43 6.64 -1.35 -3.58
CA TYR A 43 5.67 -0.80 -4.51
C TYR A 43 5.61 0.73 -4.39
N THR A 44 5.62 1.40 -5.54
CA THR A 44 5.50 2.86 -5.60
C THR A 44 4.06 3.24 -5.89
N ILE A 45 3.43 3.91 -4.94
CA ILE A 45 2.08 4.43 -5.07
C ILE A 45 2.17 5.83 -5.68
N THR A 46 1.66 5.98 -6.89
CA THR A 46 1.53 7.27 -7.58
C THR A 46 0.12 7.84 -7.37
N GLY A 47 0.00 9.16 -7.34
CA GLY A 47 -1.29 9.82 -7.19
C GLY A 47 -1.61 10.46 -5.84
N PRO A 48 -1.03 10.09 -4.69
CA PRO A 48 -1.25 10.88 -3.49
C PRO A 48 -0.49 12.21 -3.59
N TYR A 49 -1.09 13.28 -3.09
CA TYR A 49 -0.52 14.63 -3.07
C TYR A 49 -0.25 15.10 -1.63
N SER A 50 0.53 16.17 -1.52
CA SER A 50 0.79 16.87 -0.27
C SER A 50 -0.48 17.10 0.55
N GLY A 51 -0.50 16.60 1.78
CA GLY A 51 -1.63 16.70 2.69
C GLY A 51 -2.65 15.55 2.62
N ASP A 52 -2.47 14.58 1.72
CA ASP A 52 -3.32 13.39 1.69
C ASP A 52 -3.04 12.49 2.89
N GLU A 53 -4.10 12.02 3.55
CA GLU A 53 -4.00 10.96 4.57
C GLU A 53 -4.17 9.59 3.89
N ILE A 54 -3.06 8.86 3.82
CA ILE A 54 -3.00 7.53 3.20
C ILE A 54 -2.85 6.45 4.27
N CYS A 55 -3.40 5.28 4.02
CA CYS A 55 -3.11 4.07 4.78
C CYS A 55 -2.70 2.94 3.85
N VAL A 56 -1.74 2.14 4.30
CA VAL A 56 -1.20 1.01 3.54
C VAL A 56 -1.09 -0.21 4.42
N SER A 57 -1.53 -1.35 3.91
CA SER A 57 -1.33 -2.66 4.52
C SER A 57 -0.81 -3.63 3.47
N VAL A 58 0.10 -4.53 3.88
CA VAL A 58 0.71 -5.51 2.97
C VAL A 58 0.42 -6.91 3.47
N ARG A 59 0.17 -7.86 2.55
CA ARG A 59 0.14 -9.29 2.87
C ARG A 59 0.97 -10.07 1.87
N ALA A 60 1.56 -11.17 2.33
CA ALA A 60 2.20 -12.14 1.46
C ALA A 60 1.16 -13.09 0.89
N ALA A 61 1.37 -13.55 -0.34
CA ALA A 61 0.54 -14.59 -0.90
C ALA A 61 1.34 -15.53 -1.82
N ASN A 62 0.86 -16.75 -1.93
CA ASN A 62 1.40 -17.77 -2.82
C ASN A 62 0.26 -18.58 -3.46
N LYS A 63 0.61 -19.70 -4.10
CA LYS A 63 -0.38 -20.60 -4.73
C LYS A 63 -1.36 -21.26 -3.76
N TYR A 64 -1.03 -21.29 -2.45
CA TYR A 64 -1.87 -21.89 -1.42
C TYR A 64 -2.83 -20.87 -0.78
N GLY A 65 -2.65 -19.58 -1.02
CA GLY A 65 -3.49 -18.52 -0.47
C GLY A 65 -2.70 -17.27 -0.10
N ALA A 66 -3.41 -16.32 0.50
CA ALA A 66 -2.82 -15.11 1.08
C ALA A 66 -2.73 -15.23 2.60
N SER A 67 -1.72 -14.61 3.20
CA SER A 67 -1.61 -14.45 4.64
C SER A 67 -2.63 -13.45 5.16
N ALA A 68 -2.73 -13.35 6.49
CA ALA A 68 -3.33 -12.17 7.10
C ALA A 68 -2.59 -10.90 6.66
N TRP A 69 -3.32 -9.78 6.67
CA TRP A 69 -2.75 -8.45 6.46
C TRP A 69 -1.81 -8.10 7.62
N ALA A 70 -0.69 -7.48 7.28
CA ALA A 70 0.17 -6.83 8.26
C ALA A 70 -0.54 -5.62 8.89
N GLU A 71 0.09 -5.07 9.92
CA GLU A 71 -0.36 -3.83 10.55
C GLU A 71 -0.54 -2.73 9.50
N THR A 72 -1.68 -2.03 9.60
CA THR A 72 -1.99 -0.91 8.72
C THR A 72 -1.16 0.29 9.15
N TRP A 73 -0.35 0.79 8.23
CA TRP A 73 0.43 2.00 8.44
C TRP A 73 -0.26 3.19 7.77
N CYS A 74 -0.65 4.17 8.57
CA CYS A 74 -1.25 5.41 8.07
C CYS A 74 -0.27 6.58 8.22
N THR A 75 -0.20 7.44 7.21
CA THR A 75 0.61 8.66 7.23
C THR A 75 -0.08 9.78 6.46
N THR A 76 0.27 11.02 6.81
CA THR A 76 -0.01 12.17 5.95
C THR A 76 1.18 12.40 5.02
N VAL A 77 0.92 12.62 3.73
CA VAL A 77 1.97 13.00 2.78
C VAL A 77 2.45 14.41 3.14
N PRO A 78 3.76 14.62 3.38
CA PRO A 78 4.29 15.94 3.74
C PRO A 78 4.04 16.97 2.63
N TYR A 79 3.99 18.25 3.02
CA TYR A 79 3.75 19.35 2.08
C TYR A 79 4.92 19.59 1.12
#